data_AF-A0A182YM89-F1
#
_entry.id   AF-A0A182YM89-F1
#
_cell.length_a   1.000
_cell.length_b   1.000
_cell.length_c   1.000
_cell.angle_alpha   90.00
_cell.angle_beta   90.00
_cell.angle_gamma   90.00
#
_symmetry.space_group_name_H-M   'P 1'
#
loop_
_entity.id
_entity.type
_entity.pdbx_description
1 polymer ?
#
loop_
_entity_poly.entity_id
_entity_poly.type
_entity_poly.pdbx_seq_one_letter_code
_entity_poly.pdbx_strand_id
1 'polypeptide(L)'
;MGVRHLQTFMDKKVSHGTYSVRMEREIQNAKQAAGTSPPPLVVIDLMAMFSLFCSDVRGLLCGSQVRRIERTAGDFFKRLTDAGAELVFFYDGKLQANKYETWTTRQNEKYYRMLDIIDAIDARVPLERVAAQFEHNIPSNTCLKLRRVAKRHGKVVIETEMECDQALAIFATKHGALAIITHDTDFLIFEGNWQLWHANRINLTTLVAQAYNRQALLRTLGLQWQQMAVWATLAGTDFFKYDELEPFLNGLGPHHRKFYKLADYVRSLPITKDLQASTVNGILGRVYKNRRMPTEAFEWFRQSVAFYQIDAPTAGGTPAANDRFGFLLQAEQCFAHTVLTGAPFNCTLFFFDYRTTEFTNYYEIIEPLIARIGGILLYHYQPERNHMTVVVKRNHEEPHTFVTVPVTYPQAVTPPEVKDLISKDANLLSSLLPRKLQLLRWVCSEELLTREEQSNDIPPALLLTVLTLYRLRRTGAIRMFEADLLLLIAYQDTHELFDPAEEPYPQRLIARAFRLAFLFQKVYTHLARIAKALGLPQSYRPSTPFDGLRFHNLYRVWNCTRVETHHLEPIKEWRLYEFASY
;
A
#
# COMPACT_ATOMS: atom_id res chain seq x y z
N MET A 1 9.09 -3.77 11.65
CA MET A 1 7.90 -4.64 11.63
C MET A 1 8.33 -6.02 12.11
N GLY A 2 7.39 -6.82 12.61
CA GLY A 2 7.64 -8.09 13.29
C GLY A 2 8.16 -7.97 14.72
N VAL A 3 8.92 -8.98 15.18
CA VAL A 3 9.46 -9.06 16.55
C VAL A 3 10.28 -7.82 16.95
N ARG A 4 9.79 -7.10 17.96
CA ARG A 4 10.39 -5.83 18.44
C ARG A 4 11.87 -6.02 18.82
N HIS A 5 12.73 -5.11 18.33
CA HIS A 5 14.18 -5.10 18.55
C HIS A 5 15.00 -6.23 17.90
N LEU A 6 14.38 -7.16 17.14
CA LEU A 6 15.10 -8.27 16.53
C LEU A 6 16.13 -7.86 15.48
N GLN A 7 15.81 -6.90 14.63
CA GLN A 7 16.79 -6.33 13.69
C GLN A 7 18.06 -5.83 14.40
N THR A 8 17.91 -5.01 15.45
CA THR A 8 19.05 -4.49 16.21
C THR A 8 19.86 -5.60 16.86
N PHE A 9 19.22 -6.66 17.32
CA PHE A 9 19.89 -7.83 17.87
C PHE A 9 20.72 -8.57 16.81
N MET A 10 20.15 -8.80 15.62
CA MET A 10 20.86 -9.38 14.48
C MET A 10 22.09 -8.57 14.10
N ASP A 11 21.96 -7.24 14.04
CA ASP A 11 23.04 -6.35 13.62
C ASP A 11 24.17 -6.25 14.66
N LYS A 12 23.83 -6.23 15.96
CA LYS A 12 24.78 -5.84 17.02
C LYS A 12 25.25 -6.99 17.91
N LYS A 13 24.52 -8.12 17.95
CA LYS A 13 24.72 -9.17 18.97
C LYS A 13 24.89 -10.57 18.40
N VAL A 14 24.32 -10.85 17.24
CA VAL A 14 24.51 -12.13 16.55
C VAL A 14 25.81 -12.08 15.75
N SER A 15 26.78 -12.92 16.13
CA SER A 15 28.03 -13.04 15.37
C SER A 15 27.73 -13.52 13.95
N HIS A 16 28.19 -12.78 12.94
CA HIS A 16 27.82 -12.97 11.53
C HIS A 16 26.30 -13.01 11.30
N GLY A 17 25.53 -12.24 12.08
CA GLY A 17 24.07 -12.15 11.97
C GLY A 17 23.59 -11.58 10.64
N THR A 18 24.45 -10.86 9.93
CA THR A 18 24.21 -10.41 8.56
C THR A 18 25.43 -10.65 7.68
N TYR A 19 25.22 -10.71 6.37
CA TYR A 19 26.27 -10.85 5.37
C TYR A 19 25.87 -10.14 4.07
N SER A 20 26.85 -9.85 3.21
CA SER A 20 26.61 -9.21 1.92
C SER A 20 26.38 -10.24 0.83
N VAL A 21 25.41 -9.98 -0.05
CA VAL A 21 25.03 -10.85 -1.15
C VAL A 21 25.00 -10.06 -2.45
N ARG A 22 25.60 -10.60 -3.51
CA ARG A 22 25.42 -10.10 -4.89
C ARG A 22 24.25 -10.84 -5.52
N MET A 23 23.06 -10.23 -5.50
CA MET A 23 21.80 -10.91 -5.83
C MET A 23 21.83 -11.56 -7.22
N GLU A 24 22.33 -10.82 -8.22
CA GLU A 24 22.46 -11.31 -9.59
C GLU A 24 23.34 -12.56 -9.69
N ARG A 25 24.46 -12.60 -8.96
CA ARG A 25 25.37 -13.75 -8.94
C ARG A 25 24.72 -14.96 -8.27
N GLU A 26 24.00 -14.75 -7.16
CA GLU A 26 23.27 -15.85 -6.50
C GLU A 26 22.21 -16.45 -7.42
N ILE A 27 21.45 -15.62 -8.12
CA ILE A 27 20.45 -16.06 -9.10
C ILE A 27 21.13 -16.85 -10.22
N GLN A 28 22.21 -16.34 -10.79
CA GLN A 28 22.94 -17.02 -11.88
C GLN A 28 23.54 -18.35 -11.41
N ASN A 29 24.14 -18.40 -10.22
CA ASN A 29 24.67 -19.62 -9.62
C ASN A 29 23.57 -20.66 -9.41
N ALA A 30 22.43 -20.25 -8.85
CA ALA A 30 21.27 -21.14 -8.62
C ALA A 30 20.73 -21.68 -9.96
N LYS A 31 20.66 -20.84 -10.99
CA LYS A 31 20.23 -21.23 -12.34
C LYS A 31 21.18 -22.26 -12.96
N GLN A 32 22.49 -22.09 -12.77
CA GLN A 32 23.51 -23.03 -13.25
C GLN A 32 23.41 -24.37 -12.51
N ALA A 33 23.22 -24.34 -11.19
CA ALA A 33 23.11 -25.54 -10.36
C ALA A 33 21.83 -26.35 -10.64
N ALA A 34 20.70 -25.69 -10.91
CA ALA A 34 19.40 -26.34 -11.12
C ALA A 34 19.18 -26.88 -12.55
N GLY A 35 20.04 -26.52 -13.52
CA GLY A 35 19.92 -27.00 -14.91
C GLY A 35 18.64 -26.52 -15.62
N THR A 36 18.61 -25.27 -16.08
CA THR A 36 17.55 -24.65 -16.91
C THR A 36 16.08 -24.65 -16.41
N SER A 37 15.63 -25.55 -15.53
CA SER A 37 14.25 -25.60 -15.05
C SER A 37 14.09 -26.39 -13.74
N PRO A 38 13.32 -25.89 -12.76
CA PRO A 38 12.66 -24.58 -12.73
C PRO A 38 13.68 -23.43 -12.52
N PRO A 39 13.35 -22.19 -12.96
CA PRO A 39 14.19 -21.04 -12.69
C PRO A 39 14.29 -20.75 -11.18
N PRO A 40 15.38 -20.10 -10.70
CA PRO A 40 15.48 -19.67 -9.32
C PRO A 40 14.34 -18.71 -8.95
N LEU A 41 13.54 -19.09 -7.96
CA LEU A 41 12.40 -18.31 -7.52
C LEU A 41 12.81 -17.28 -6.45
N VAL A 42 12.51 -16.01 -6.69
CA VAL A 42 12.62 -14.93 -5.70
C VAL A 42 11.23 -14.44 -5.34
N VAL A 43 10.88 -14.59 -4.07
CA VAL A 43 9.59 -14.15 -3.53
C VAL A 43 9.76 -12.78 -2.86
N ILE A 44 8.88 -11.84 -3.17
CA ILE A 44 9.06 -10.43 -2.79
C ILE A 44 7.82 -9.96 -2.02
N ASP A 45 8.04 -9.49 -0.80
CA ASP A 45 7.05 -8.66 -0.10
C ASP A 45 7.05 -7.27 -0.78
N LEU A 46 5.99 -7.00 -1.55
CA LEU A 46 5.92 -5.77 -2.33
C LEU A 46 5.68 -4.54 -1.45
N MET A 47 5.10 -4.71 -0.26
CA MET A 47 4.92 -3.61 0.69
C MET A 47 6.27 -3.16 1.27
N ALA A 48 7.19 -4.11 1.52
CA ALA A 48 8.55 -3.81 1.95
C ALA A 48 9.39 -3.03 0.92
N MET A 49 9.00 -3.05 -0.36
CA MET A 49 9.74 -2.36 -1.43
C MET A 49 9.48 -0.85 -1.49
N PHE A 50 8.40 -0.35 -0.87
CA PHE A 50 8.11 1.10 -0.89
C PHE A 50 9.24 1.91 -0.28
N SER A 51 9.78 1.50 0.88
CA SER A 51 10.88 2.21 1.54
C SER A 51 12.17 2.22 0.71
N LEU A 52 12.41 1.22 -0.13
CA LEU A 52 13.56 1.19 -1.03
C LEU A 52 13.41 2.20 -2.17
N PHE A 53 12.26 2.22 -2.83
CA PHE A 53 12.05 3.09 -4.00
C PHE A 53 11.62 4.52 -3.65
N CYS A 54 11.14 4.73 -2.43
CA CYS A 54 10.64 5.99 -1.91
C CYS A 54 11.58 6.57 -0.84
N SER A 55 12.88 6.33 -0.97
CA SER A 55 13.87 6.80 0.01
C SER A 55 14.17 8.30 -0.10
N ASP A 56 13.80 8.96 -1.21
CA ASP A 56 13.94 10.42 -1.35
C ASP A 56 12.81 11.15 -0.61
N VAL A 57 13.05 11.39 0.67
CA VAL A 57 12.13 12.08 1.59
C VAL A 57 11.76 13.50 1.09
N ARG A 58 12.71 14.23 0.49
CA ARG A 58 12.46 15.57 -0.04
C ARG A 58 11.50 15.51 -1.22
N GLY A 59 11.72 14.55 -2.13
CA GLY A 59 10.83 14.28 -3.25
C GLY A 59 9.44 13.86 -2.78
N LEU A 60 9.35 13.02 -1.74
CA LEU A 60 8.08 12.63 -1.14
C LEU A 60 7.28 13.82 -0.63
N LEU A 61 7.91 14.76 0.08
CA LEU A 61 7.28 16.00 0.55
C LEU A 61 6.80 16.90 -0.60
N CYS A 62 7.38 16.78 -1.80
CA CYS A 62 6.91 17.51 -2.98
C CYS A 62 5.74 16.81 -3.69
N GLY A 63 5.27 15.65 -3.20
CA GLY A 63 4.25 14.84 -3.86
C GLY A 63 4.81 13.74 -4.78
N SER A 64 6.11 13.43 -4.67
CA SER A 64 6.81 12.36 -5.42
C SER A 64 6.97 12.60 -6.91
N GLN A 65 7.94 11.91 -7.51
CA GLN A 65 8.16 11.86 -8.96
C GLN A 65 7.71 10.48 -9.47
N VAL A 66 6.41 10.32 -9.74
CA VAL A 66 5.77 9.01 -9.94
C VAL A 66 6.48 8.20 -11.02
N ARG A 67 6.70 8.81 -12.19
CA ARG A 67 7.36 8.16 -13.33
C ARG A 67 8.79 7.71 -13.01
N ARG A 68 9.57 8.55 -12.31
CA ARG A 68 10.94 8.21 -11.91
C ARG A 68 10.96 7.00 -11.00
N ILE A 69 10.10 6.98 -9.98
CA ILE A 69 10.01 5.87 -9.02
C ILE A 69 9.59 4.58 -9.71
N GLU A 70 8.59 4.64 -10.60
CA GLU A 70 8.14 3.46 -11.36
C GLU A 70 9.19 2.91 -12.33
N ARG A 71 10.01 3.78 -12.95
CA ARG A 71 11.16 3.37 -13.78
C ARG A 71 12.22 2.68 -12.93
N THR A 72 12.64 3.30 -11.82
CA THR A 72 13.61 2.72 -10.89
C THR A 72 13.18 1.33 -10.40
N ALA A 73 11.91 1.17 -10.03
CA ALA A 73 11.36 -0.12 -9.62
C ALA A 73 11.34 -1.14 -10.77
N GLY A 74 10.94 -0.70 -11.97
CA GLY A 74 10.93 -1.54 -13.17
C GLY A 74 12.32 -2.04 -13.54
N ASP A 75 13.31 -1.15 -13.56
CA ASP A 75 14.70 -1.50 -13.88
C ASP A 75 15.29 -2.47 -12.86
N PHE A 76 15.00 -2.26 -11.57
CA PHE A 76 15.39 -3.20 -10.52
C PHE A 76 14.82 -4.60 -10.75
N PHE A 77 13.50 -4.73 -10.95
CA PHE A 77 12.87 -6.02 -11.19
C PHE A 77 13.36 -6.66 -12.49
N LYS A 78 13.53 -5.86 -13.55
CA LYS A 78 14.05 -6.31 -14.84
C LYS A 78 15.42 -6.96 -14.69
N ARG A 79 16.33 -6.34 -13.94
CA ARG A 79 17.67 -6.90 -13.74
C ARG A 79 17.65 -8.24 -13.00
N LEU A 80 16.73 -8.44 -12.05
CA LEU A 80 16.57 -9.75 -11.41
C LEU A 80 16.04 -10.80 -12.41
N THR A 81 15.08 -10.44 -13.26
CA THR A 81 14.58 -11.34 -14.31
C THR A 81 15.62 -11.63 -15.38
N ASP A 82 16.44 -10.64 -15.78
CA ASP A 82 17.52 -10.80 -16.75
C ASP A 82 18.62 -11.73 -16.21
N ALA A 83 18.89 -11.69 -14.90
CA ALA A 83 19.76 -12.64 -14.20
C ALA A 83 19.20 -14.08 -14.23
N GLY A 84 17.91 -14.25 -14.52
CA GLY A 84 17.22 -15.51 -14.69
C GLY A 84 16.27 -15.90 -13.56
N ALA A 85 15.92 -14.97 -12.68
CA ALA A 85 14.96 -15.25 -11.61
C ALA A 85 13.51 -15.26 -12.12
N GLU A 86 12.70 -16.17 -11.58
CA GLU A 86 11.25 -16.01 -11.56
C GLU A 86 10.87 -15.16 -10.35
N LEU A 87 10.04 -14.12 -10.57
CA LEU A 87 9.59 -13.22 -9.51
C LEU A 87 8.13 -13.50 -9.15
N VAL A 88 7.88 -13.69 -7.85
CA VAL A 88 6.54 -13.75 -7.29
C VAL A 88 6.40 -12.68 -6.21
N PHE A 89 5.47 -11.75 -6.42
CA PHE A 89 5.21 -10.64 -5.52
C PHE A 89 3.99 -10.94 -4.66
N PHE A 90 4.12 -10.75 -3.36
CA PHE A 90 3.01 -10.77 -2.41
C PHE A 90 2.60 -9.35 -2.07
N TYR A 91 1.30 -9.11 -2.01
CA TYR A 91 0.73 -7.80 -1.72
C TYR A 91 -0.50 -7.95 -0.82
N ASP A 92 -0.57 -7.12 0.22
CA ASP A 92 -1.70 -7.10 1.14
C ASP A 92 -3.03 -6.89 0.42
N GLY A 93 -3.99 -7.79 0.67
CA GLY A 93 -5.34 -7.65 0.18
C GLY A 93 -6.21 -6.78 1.08
N LYS A 94 -7.39 -7.30 1.41
CA LYS A 94 -8.40 -6.58 2.19
C LYS A 94 -8.02 -6.55 3.66
N LEU A 95 -8.26 -5.41 4.33
CA LEU A 95 -8.11 -5.32 5.78
C LEU A 95 -9.06 -6.30 6.48
N GLN A 96 -8.51 -7.17 7.31
CA GLN A 96 -9.28 -8.15 8.07
C GLN A 96 -10.09 -7.48 9.20
N ALA A 97 -11.24 -8.06 9.55
CA ALA A 97 -12.19 -7.45 10.46
C ALA A 97 -11.64 -7.21 11.88
N ASN A 98 -10.84 -8.16 12.37
CA ASN A 98 -10.12 -8.07 13.64
C ASN A 98 -9.07 -6.95 13.69
N LYS A 99 -8.68 -6.35 12.55
CA LYS A 99 -7.66 -5.29 12.49
C LYS A 99 -8.21 -3.88 12.39
N TYR A 100 -9.53 -3.69 12.28
CA TYR A 100 -10.09 -2.35 12.06
C TYR A 100 -9.73 -1.34 13.16
N GLU A 101 -9.82 -1.72 14.42
CA GLU A 101 -9.51 -0.83 15.56
C GLU A 101 -8.03 -0.41 15.57
N THR A 102 -7.14 -1.37 15.32
CA THR A 102 -5.70 -1.08 15.22
C THR A 102 -5.41 -0.18 14.01
N TRP A 103 -6.09 -0.41 12.90
CA TRP A 103 -5.94 0.38 11.69
C TRP A 103 -6.45 1.83 11.88
N THR A 104 -7.63 2.04 12.48
CA THR A 104 -8.19 3.39 12.70
C THR A 104 -7.32 4.19 13.67
N THR A 105 -6.85 3.55 14.76
CA THR A 105 -5.89 4.15 15.69
C THR A 105 -4.62 4.60 14.96
N ARG A 106 -4.00 3.71 14.16
CA ARG A 106 -2.82 4.02 13.35
C ARG A 106 -3.08 5.16 12.34
N GLN A 107 -4.27 5.23 11.73
CA GLN A 107 -4.60 6.34 10.81
C GLN A 107 -4.76 7.67 11.53
N ASN A 108 -5.33 7.69 12.74
CA ASN A 108 -5.46 8.90 13.55
C ASN A 108 -4.09 9.43 13.99
N GLU A 109 -3.21 8.56 14.51
CA GLU A 109 -1.83 8.94 14.84
C GLU A 109 -1.08 9.47 13.62
N LYS A 110 -1.25 8.81 12.47
CA LYS A 110 -0.65 9.24 11.21
C LYS A 110 -1.14 10.64 10.82
N TYR A 111 -2.43 10.91 10.97
CA TYR A 111 -3.02 12.23 10.70
C TYR A 111 -2.34 13.32 11.55
N TYR A 112 -2.24 13.13 12.87
CA TYR A 112 -1.58 14.10 13.75
C TYR A 112 -0.10 14.30 13.43
N ARG A 113 0.66 13.22 13.18
CA ARG A 113 2.06 13.33 12.73
C ARG A 113 2.21 14.11 11.41
N MET A 114 1.22 14.02 10.52
CA MET A 114 1.22 14.77 9.26
C MET A 114 0.87 16.25 9.48
N LEU A 115 0.11 16.60 10.52
CA LEU A 115 -0.12 18.01 10.89
C LEU A 115 1.17 18.70 11.33
N ASP A 116 2.04 18.03 12.09
CA ASP A 116 3.34 18.60 12.50
C ASP A 116 4.21 19.00 11.29
N ILE A 117 4.17 18.18 10.22
CA ILE A 117 4.88 18.47 8.97
C ILE A 117 4.25 19.67 8.25
N ILE A 118 2.92 19.71 8.21
CA ILE A 118 2.16 20.81 7.62
C ILE A 118 2.47 22.13 8.35
N ASP A 119 2.52 22.11 9.67
CA ASP A 119 2.84 23.29 10.49
C ASP A 119 4.27 23.79 10.22
N ALA A 120 5.23 22.88 10.02
CA ALA A 120 6.59 23.26 9.62
C ALA A 120 6.64 23.90 8.21
N ILE A 121 5.81 23.41 7.28
CA ILE A 121 5.70 23.99 5.93
C ILE A 121 5.06 25.37 5.98
N ASP A 122 4.01 25.55 6.80
CA ASP A 122 3.34 26.84 7.00
C ASP A 122 4.28 27.86 7.66
N ALA A 123 5.11 27.40 8.60
CA ALA A 123 6.20 28.19 9.20
C ALA A 123 7.37 28.48 8.23
N ARG A 124 7.26 28.06 6.95
CA ARG A 124 8.25 28.26 5.89
C ARG A 124 9.63 27.69 6.22
N VAL A 125 9.68 26.61 6.98
CA VAL A 125 10.93 25.89 7.27
C VAL A 125 11.53 25.38 5.94
N PRO A 126 12.85 25.48 5.73
CA PRO A 126 13.51 24.94 4.54
C PRO A 126 13.22 23.46 4.33
N LEU A 127 12.96 23.05 3.08
CA LEU A 127 12.56 21.68 2.72
C LEU A 127 13.53 20.63 3.27
N GLU A 128 14.82 20.88 3.17
CA GLU A 128 15.86 19.99 3.68
C GLU A 128 15.75 19.77 5.20
N ARG A 129 15.43 20.83 5.97
CA ARG A 129 15.24 20.72 7.41
C ARG A 129 13.97 19.96 7.76
N VAL A 130 12.87 20.18 7.03
CA VAL A 130 11.62 19.41 7.22
C VAL A 130 11.87 17.93 6.93
N ALA A 131 12.56 17.60 5.83
CA ALA A 131 12.88 16.23 5.48
C ALA A 131 13.73 15.54 6.55
N ALA A 132 14.76 16.21 7.08
CA ALA A 132 15.61 15.66 8.14
C ALA A 132 14.86 15.51 9.48
N GLN A 133 14.04 16.50 9.85
CA GLN A 133 13.30 16.48 11.12
C GLN A 133 12.21 15.40 11.15
N PHE A 134 11.56 15.15 10.02
CA PHE A 134 10.38 14.29 9.94
C PHE A 134 10.58 13.03 9.10
N GLU A 135 11.83 12.61 8.84
CA GLU A 135 12.17 11.45 8.01
C GLU A 135 11.34 10.21 8.36
N HIS A 136 11.19 9.91 9.65
CA HIS A 136 10.45 8.73 10.13
C HIS A 136 8.92 8.91 10.18
N ASN A 137 8.42 10.13 10.02
CA ASN A 137 6.99 10.46 10.05
C ASN A 137 6.39 10.55 8.64
N ILE A 138 7.21 10.68 7.61
CA ILE A 138 6.77 10.83 6.22
C ILE A 138 6.38 9.46 5.66
N PRO A 139 5.12 9.28 5.21
CA PRO A 139 4.68 7.99 4.69
C PRO A 139 5.36 7.66 3.36
N SER A 140 5.96 6.48 3.25
CA SER A 140 6.63 6.01 2.02
C SER A 140 5.66 5.64 0.88
N ASN A 141 4.35 5.55 1.14
CA ASN A 141 3.35 5.04 0.19
C ASN A 141 2.47 6.12 -0.45
N THR A 142 3.07 7.19 -0.98
CA THR A 142 2.45 8.38 -1.61
C THR A 142 1.65 8.08 -2.88
N CYS A 143 0.60 7.26 -2.79
CA CYS A 143 -0.31 6.92 -3.90
C CYS A 143 0.35 6.20 -5.10
N LEU A 144 1.60 5.75 -4.96
CA LEU A 144 2.34 5.00 -5.98
C LEU A 144 1.74 3.61 -6.19
N LYS A 145 1.75 3.15 -7.45
CA LYS A 145 1.14 1.87 -7.85
C LYS A 145 2.21 0.84 -8.20
N LEU A 146 3.14 0.56 -7.26
CA LEU A 146 4.21 -0.44 -7.46
C LEU A 146 3.69 -1.81 -7.93
N ARG A 147 2.49 -2.22 -7.50
CA ARG A 147 1.81 -3.42 -8.00
C ARG A 147 1.72 -3.47 -9.53
N ARG A 148 1.45 -2.34 -10.18
CA ARG A 148 1.38 -2.27 -11.65
C ARG A 148 2.75 -2.54 -12.27
N VAL A 149 3.81 -2.00 -11.67
CA VAL A 149 5.18 -2.21 -12.13
C VAL A 149 5.54 -3.68 -11.97
N ALA A 150 5.33 -4.25 -10.78
CA ALA A 150 5.61 -5.64 -10.45
C ALA A 150 5.00 -6.65 -11.44
N LYS A 151 3.73 -6.44 -11.85
CA LYS A 151 3.04 -7.30 -12.83
C LYS A 151 3.72 -7.42 -14.19
N ARG A 152 4.55 -6.45 -14.57
CA ARG A 152 5.30 -6.51 -15.84
C ARG A 152 6.49 -7.45 -15.77
N HIS A 153 6.92 -7.83 -14.56
CA HIS A 153 8.13 -8.60 -14.31
C HIS A 153 7.88 -9.93 -13.59
N GLY A 154 6.66 -10.18 -13.12
CA GLY A 154 6.35 -11.42 -12.41
C GLY A 154 4.90 -11.56 -11.98
N LYS A 155 4.59 -12.68 -11.33
CA LYS A 155 3.25 -12.97 -10.81
C LYS A 155 3.00 -12.15 -9.56
N VAL A 156 1.82 -11.54 -9.45
CA VAL A 156 1.38 -10.88 -8.21
C VAL A 156 0.31 -11.73 -7.55
N VAL A 157 0.51 -12.06 -6.28
CA VAL A 157 -0.44 -12.72 -5.39
C VAL A 157 -1.00 -11.67 -4.44
N ILE A 158 -2.33 -11.56 -4.41
CA ILE A 158 -3.04 -10.70 -3.46
C ILE A 158 -3.61 -11.62 -2.39
N GLU A 159 -3.07 -11.55 -1.19
CA GLU A 159 -3.51 -12.41 -0.08
C GLU A 159 -4.77 -11.82 0.59
N THR A 160 -5.81 -12.65 0.78
CA THR A 160 -7.10 -12.22 1.32
C THR A 160 -7.65 -13.11 2.43
N GLU A 161 -7.10 -14.31 2.60
CA GLU A 161 -7.60 -15.33 3.52
C GLU A 161 -6.77 -15.39 4.80
N MET A 162 -5.46 -15.16 4.70
CA MET A 162 -4.53 -15.19 5.83
C MET A 162 -3.63 -13.96 5.89
N GLU A 163 -2.73 -13.91 6.86
CA GLU A 163 -1.69 -12.87 6.91
C GLU A 163 -0.75 -13.00 5.70
N CYS A 164 -0.46 -11.87 5.05
CA CYS A 164 0.35 -11.87 3.81
C CYS A 164 1.75 -12.44 4.07
N ASP A 165 2.36 -12.11 5.21
CA ASP A 165 3.68 -12.62 5.59
C ASP A 165 3.70 -14.14 5.76
N GLN A 166 2.65 -14.70 6.37
CA GLN A 166 2.48 -16.14 6.55
C GLN A 166 2.27 -16.84 5.19
N ALA A 167 1.38 -16.31 4.35
CA ALA A 167 1.15 -16.85 3.01
C ALA A 167 2.43 -16.85 2.15
N LEU A 168 3.21 -15.77 2.23
CA LEU A 168 4.48 -15.60 1.54
C LEU A 168 5.48 -16.66 2.02
N ALA A 169 5.67 -16.81 3.33
CA ALA A 169 6.58 -17.80 3.91
C ALA A 169 6.20 -19.24 3.51
N ILE A 170 4.91 -19.60 3.59
CA ILE A 170 4.39 -20.90 3.16
C ILE A 170 4.68 -21.12 1.67
N PHE A 171 4.39 -20.13 0.82
CA PHE A 171 4.62 -20.21 -0.61
C PHE A 171 6.09 -20.40 -0.95
N ALA A 172 6.98 -19.60 -0.34
CA ALA A 172 8.41 -19.65 -0.56
C ALA A 172 8.99 -21.01 -0.16
N THR A 173 8.58 -21.55 0.98
CA THR A 173 9.03 -22.87 1.44
C THR A 173 8.49 -23.99 0.54
N LYS A 174 7.19 -23.96 0.18
CA LYS A 174 6.56 -24.98 -0.66
C LYS A 174 7.14 -25.06 -2.08
N HIS A 175 7.56 -23.92 -2.64
CA HIS A 175 8.10 -23.84 -4.00
C HIS A 175 9.63 -23.78 -4.05
N GLY A 176 10.31 -24.02 -2.92
CA GLY A 176 11.78 -24.06 -2.87
C GLY A 176 12.43 -22.75 -3.32
N ALA A 177 11.90 -21.61 -2.86
CA ALA A 177 12.42 -20.30 -3.23
C ALA A 177 13.92 -20.16 -2.91
N LEU A 178 14.66 -19.51 -3.80
CA LEU A 178 16.04 -19.12 -3.55
C LEU A 178 16.11 -18.10 -2.42
N ALA A 179 15.26 -17.07 -2.50
CA ALA A 179 15.31 -15.94 -1.59
C ALA A 179 13.94 -15.29 -1.38
N ILE A 180 13.80 -14.66 -0.22
CA ILE A 180 12.73 -13.73 0.11
C ILE A 180 13.32 -12.32 0.21
N ILE A 181 12.70 -11.34 -0.43
CA ILE A 181 13.01 -9.91 -0.25
C ILE A 181 11.94 -9.28 0.64
N THR A 182 12.35 -8.86 1.84
CA THR A 182 11.51 -8.13 2.81
C THR A 182 12.41 -7.42 3.82
N HIS A 183 11.83 -6.57 4.66
CA HIS A 183 12.48 -6.06 5.86
C HIS A 183 11.69 -6.40 7.14
N ASP A 184 10.66 -7.24 7.04
CA ASP A 184 9.95 -7.73 8.21
C ASP A 184 10.79 -8.81 8.93
N THR A 185 10.99 -8.61 10.23
CA THR A 185 11.79 -9.52 11.05
C THR A 185 11.09 -10.82 11.40
N ASP A 186 9.79 -10.96 11.14
CA ASP A 186 9.05 -12.22 11.32
C ASP A 186 9.58 -13.33 10.40
N PHE A 187 10.17 -12.97 9.25
CA PHE A 187 10.89 -13.91 8.36
C PHE A 187 12.19 -14.46 8.96
N LEU A 188 12.67 -13.97 10.10
CA LEU A 188 13.73 -14.64 10.85
C LEU A 188 13.21 -15.87 11.62
N ILE A 189 11.90 -15.95 11.85
CA ILE A 189 11.25 -16.92 12.72
C ILE A 189 10.66 -18.09 11.91
N PHE A 190 10.02 -17.80 10.78
CA PHE A 190 9.49 -18.82 9.87
C PHE A 190 10.55 -19.86 9.52
N GLU A 191 10.18 -21.14 9.52
CA GLU A 191 11.04 -22.21 9.03
C GLU A 191 11.06 -22.24 7.48
N GLY A 192 12.18 -22.66 6.90
CA GLY A 192 12.32 -22.77 5.45
C GLY A 192 13.75 -22.55 4.96
N ASN A 193 14.09 -23.15 3.82
CA ASN A 193 15.44 -23.11 3.25
C ASN A 193 15.55 -22.08 2.12
N TRP A 194 15.53 -20.80 2.48
CA TRP A 194 15.65 -19.65 1.57
C TRP A 194 16.51 -18.56 2.20
N GLN A 195 17.19 -17.78 1.37
CA GLN A 195 17.94 -16.60 1.81
C GLN A 195 16.98 -15.46 2.16
N LEU A 196 17.32 -14.64 3.16
CA LEU A 196 16.52 -13.47 3.55
C LEU A 196 17.25 -12.18 3.18
N TRP A 197 16.90 -11.58 2.05
CA TRP A 197 17.50 -10.34 1.55
C TRP A 197 16.75 -9.13 2.09
N HIS A 198 17.47 -8.22 2.76
CA HIS A 198 16.89 -7.08 3.45
C HIS A 198 16.51 -5.96 2.47
N ALA A 199 15.21 -5.73 2.28
CA ALA A 199 14.69 -4.77 1.28
C ALA A 199 15.29 -3.36 1.40
N ASN A 200 15.41 -2.81 2.62
CA ASN A 200 15.96 -1.45 2.84
C ASN A 200 17.49 -1.36 2.75
N ARG A 201 18.20 -2.48 2.52
CA ARG A 201 19.66 -2.52 2.45
C ARG A 201 20.13 -3.12 1.13
N ILE A 202 19.41 -2.75 0.07
CA ILE A 202 19.73 -3.10 -1.31
C ILE A 202 20.32 -1.85 -1.98
N ASN A 203 21.48 -2.00 -2.60
CA ASN A 203 22.02 -0.99 -3.48
C ASN A 203 21.45 -1.20 -4.90
N LEU A 204 20.56 -0.31 -5.32
CA LEU A 204 19.85 -0.43 -6.61
C LEU A 204 20.77 -0.43 -7.83
N THR A 205 21.95 0.19 -7.75
CA THR A 205 22.92 0.23 -8.84
C THR A 205 23.70 -1.08 -8.95
N THR A 206 24.18 -1.62 -7.84
CA THR A 206 25.08 -2.79 -7.84
C THR A 206 24.36 -4.12 -7.61
N LEU A 207 23.09 -4.10 -7.20
CA LEU A 207 22.33 -5.26 -6.71
C LEU A 207 23.04 -6.04 -5.60
N VAL A 208 23.82 -5.32 -4.79
CA VAL A 208 24.34 -5.82 -3.53
C VAL A 208 23.29 -5.60 -2.45
N ALA A 209 22.88 -6.68 -1.79
CA ALA A 209 21.97 -6.66 -0.65
C ALA A 209 22.70 -7.07 0.62
N GLN A 210 22.25 -6.56 1.77
CA GLN A 210 22.53 -7.20 3.05
C GLN A 210 21.49 -8.31 3.29
N ALA A 211 21.94 -9.50 3.66
CA ALA A 211 21.09 -10.63 3.98
C ALA A 211 21.20 -10.97 5.47
N TYR A 212 20.12 -11.52 6.03
CA TYR A 212 20.14 -12.04 7.40
C TYR A 212 20.58 -13.50 7.46
N ASN A 213 21.40 -13.82 8.46
CA ASN A 213 21.84 -15.18 8.73
C ASN A 213 20.96 -15.85 9.80
N ARG A 214 19.89 -16.48 9.33
CA ARG A 214 18.91 -17.18 10.19
C ARG A 214 19.55 -18.30 11.01
N GLN A 215 20.52 -19.03 10.46
CA GLN A 215 21.23 -20.08 11.20
C GLN A 215 22.12 -19.52 12.31
N ALA A 216 22.76 -18.35 12.09
CA ALA A 216 23.53 -17.68 13.14
C ALA A 216 22.63 -17.24 14.30
N LEU A 217 21.41 -16.80 14.03
CA LEU A 217 20.41 -16.49 15.06
C LEU A 217 20.10 -17.73 15.91
N LEU A 218 19.76 -18.86 15.28
CA LEU A 218 19.49 -20.11 16.00
C LEU A 218 20.66 -20.54 16.88
N ARG A 219 21.89 -20.53 16.33
CA ARG A 219 23.10 -20.87 17.09
C ARG A 219 23.32 -19.93 18.27
N THR A 220 23.09 -18.63 18.07
CA THR A 220 23.29 -17.61 19.11
C THR A 220 22.26 -17.75 20.24
N LEU A 221 21.02 -18.11 19.91
CA LEU A 221 19.96 -18.36 20.89
C LEU A 221 19.98 -19.80 21.44
N GLY A 222 20.75 -20.71 20.84
CA GLY A 222 20.74 -22.14 21.16
C GLY A 222 19.38 -22.82 20.92
N LEU A 223 18.55 -22.25 20.04
CA LEU A 223 17.19 -22.73 19.78
C LEU A 223 17.13 -23.62 18.54
N GLN A 224 16.12 -24.48 18.49
CA GLN A 224 15.69 -25.20 17.30
C GLN A 224 14.52 -24.50 16.62
N TRP A 225 14.25 -24.80 15.34
CA TRP A 225 13.15 -24.20 14.58
C TRP A 225 11.79 -24.34 15.28
N GLN A 226 11.50 -25.51 15.85
CA GLN A 226 10.25 -25.79 16.55
C GLN A 226 10.04 -24.87 17.77
N GLN A 227 11.12 -24.33 18.33
CA GLN A 227 11.09 -23.44 19.49
C GLN A 227 10.97 -21.95 19.11
N MET A 228 11.26 -21.60 17.85
CA MET A 228 11.31 -20.20 17.41
C MET A 228 9.95 -19.52 17.47
N ALA A 229 8.86 -20.20 17.13
CA ALA A 229 7.51 -19.65 17.19
C ALA A 229 7.11 -19.25 18.63
N VAL A 230 7.41 -20.11 19.61
CA VAL A 230 7.15 -19.83 21.03
C VAL A 230 8.06 -18.71 21.53
N TRP A 231 9.33 -18.72 21.14
CA TRP A 231 10.27 -17.66 21.48
C TRP A 231 9.82 -16.29 20.95
N ALA A 232 9.45 -16.21 19.67
CA ALA A 232 8.97 -14.98 19.05
C ALA A 232 7.68 -14.48 19.73
N THR A 233 6.74 -15.40 19.97
CA THR A 233 5.48 -15.11 20.69
C THR A 233 5.74 -14.47 22.05
N LEU A 234 6.70 -14.97 22.81
CA LEU A 234 7.06 -14.43 24.13
C LEU A 234 7.99 -13.20 24.06
N ALA A 235 8.61 -12.92 22.91
CA ALA A 235 9.39 -11.72 22.67
C ALA A 235 8.52 -10.50 22.31
N GLY A 236 7.26 -10.73 21.93
CA GLY A 236 6.28 -9.72 21.56
C GLY A 236 6.06 -9.67 20.05
N THR A 237 4.83 -9.99 19.64
CA THR A 237 4.35 -10.00 18.25
C THR A 237 3.12 -9.11 18.10
N ASP A 238 2.59 -8.99 16.89
CA ASP A 238 1.34 -8.28 16.64
C ASP A 238 0.12 -8.97 17.29
N PHE A 239 0.21 -10.28 17.55
CA PHE A 239 -0.83 -11.07 18.23
C PHE A 239 -0.70 -11.02 19.76
N PHE A 240 0.52 -11.25 20.27
CA PHE A 240 0.80 -11.16 21.70
C PHE A 240 1.73 -9.99 21.97
N LYS A 241 1.11 -8.83 22.26
CA LYS A 241 1.79 -7.53 22.28
C LYS A 241 2.91 -7.46 23.31
N TYR A 242 3.97 -6.72 22.97
CA TYR A 242 5.12 -6.53 23.85
C TYR A 242 4.73 -5.96 25.23
N ASP A 243 3.78 -5.02 25.30
CA ASP A 243 3.38 -4.39 26.57
C ASP A 243 2.75 -5.40 27.54
N GLU A 244 2.05 -6.41 27.02
CA GLU A 244 1.55 -7.53 27.82
C GLU A 244 2.70 -8.39 28.36
N LEU A 245 3.80 -8.51 27.63
CA LEU A 245 4.93 -9.39 27.96
C LEU A 245 6.04 -8.67 28.75
N GLU A 246 6.05 -7.34 28.74
CA GLU A 246 7.13 -6.53 29.31
C GLU A 246 7.41 -6.85 30.79
N PRO A 247 6.42 -6.99 31.69
CA PRO A 247 6.68 -7.36 33.08
C PRO A 247 7.39 -8.71 33.21
N PHE A 248 6.98 -9.70 32.42
CA PHE A 248 7.62 -11.02 32.38
C PHE A 248 9.05 -10.92 31.85
N LEU A 249 9.26 -10.21 30.74
CA LEU A 249 10.57 -10.01 30.12
C LEU A 249 11.53 -9.25 31.04
N ASN A 250 11.04 -8.27 31.80
CA ASN A 250 11.82 -7.55 32.81
C ASN A 250 12.26 -8.47 33.96
N GLY A 251 11.43 -9.45 34.33
CA GLY A 251 11.78 -10.47 35.32
C GLY A 251 12.86 -11.46 34.86
N LEU A 252 13.13 -11.56 33.55
CA LEU A 252 14.19 -12.45 33.01
C LEU A 252 15.60 -11.85 33.11
N GLY A 253 15.72 -10.53 33.17
CA GLY A 253 17.01 -9.84 33.30
C GLY A 253 17.09 -8.51 32.53
N PRO A 254 18.30 -7.90 32.47
CA PRO A 254 18.50 -6.59 31.86
C PRO A 254 18.26 -6.64 30.34
N HIS A 255 17.90 -5.49 29.75
CA HIS A 255 17.52 -5.36 28.33
C HIS A 255 18.48 -6.05 27.35
N HIS A 256 19.80 -5.91 27.54
CA HIS A 256 20.80 -6.51 26.65
C HIS A 256 20.91 -8.04 26.73
N ARG A 257 20.29 -8.68 27.73
CA ARG A 257 20.26 -10.14 27.92
C ARG A 257 18.88 -10.76 27.69
N LYS A 258 17.83 -9.97 27.48
CA LYS A 258 16.44 -10.44 27.41
C LYS A 258 16.25 -11.59 26.41
N PHE A 259 16.78 -11.45 25.19
CA PHE A 259 16.62 -12.49 24.16
C PHE A 259 17.34 -13.80 24.52
N TYR A 260 18.54 -13.72 25.09
CA TYR A 260 19.27 -14.90 25.56
C TYR A 260 18.53 -15.58 26.71
N LYS A 261 18.07 -14.81 27.70
CA LYS A 261 17.35 -15.33 28.87
C LYS A 261 15.97 -15.89 28.51
N LEU A 262 15.31 -15.28 27.54
CA LEU A 262 14.09 -15.80 26.96
C LEU A 262 14.35 -17.13 26.25
N ALA A 263 15.43 -17.22 25.47
CA ALA A 263 15.83 -18.48 24.86
C ALA A 263 16.17 -19.55 25.91
N ASP A 264 16.88 -19.21 27.00
CA ASP A 264 17.14 -20.11 28.14
C ASP A 264 15.82 -20.68 28.70
N TYR A 265 14.82 -19.82 28.89
CA TYR A 265 13.50 -20.22 29.35
C TYR A 265 12.81 -21.16 28.36
N VAL A 266 12.76 -20.79 27.08
CA VAL A 266 12.11 -21.58 26.03
C VAL A 266 12.72 -22.98 25.90
N ARG A 267 14.05 -23.12 26.03
CA ARG A 267 14.72 -24.43 26.01
C ARG A 267 14.34 -25.34 27.16
N SER A 268 13.92 -24.77 28.29
CA SER A 268 13.46 -25.55 29.45
C SER A 268 12.03 -26.07 29.30
N LEU A 269 11.29 -25.63 28.28
CA LEU A 269 9.90 -26.01 28.06
C LEU A 269 9.80 -27.30 27.23
N PRO A 270 8.82 -28.18 27.50
CA PRO A 270 8.55 -29.38 26.70
C PRO A 270 7.83 -29.00 25.40
N ILE A 271 8.52 -28.32 24.50
CA ILE A 271 7.96 -27.88 23.21
C ILE A 271 8.02 -29.04 22.21
N THR A 272 6.85 -29.54 21.85
CA THR A 272 6.64 -30.50 20.76
C THR A 272 5.99 -29.81 19.57
N LYS A 273 5.96 -30.48 18.40
CA LYS A 273 5.28 -29.99 17.19
C LYS A 273 3.82 -29.59 17.47
N ASP A 274 3.12 -30.42 18.26
CA ASP A 274 1.80 -30.10 18.80
C ASP A 274 1.93 -29.56 20.22
N LEU A 275 1.84 -28.24 20.38
CA LEU A 275 2.00 -27.60 21.67
C LEU A 275 0.78 -27.85 22.57
N GLN A 276 0.96 -28.65 23.61
CA GLN A 276 -0.12 -29.06 24.53
C GLN A 276 -0.69 -27.87 25.31
N ALA A 277 -2.02 -27.86 25.51
CA ALA A 277 -2.71 -26.80 26.26
C ALA A 277 -2.20 -26.64 27.69
N SER A 278 -1.79 -27.74 28.34
CA SER A 278 -1.17 -27.71 29.67
C SER A 278 0.16 -26.94 29.68
N THR A 279 0.96 -27.07 28.61
CA THR A 279 2.22 -26.34 28.45
C THR A 279 1.95 -24.86 28.25
N VAL A 280 1.00 -24.51 27.40
CA VAL A 280 0.57 -23.11 27.20
C VAL A 280 0.09 -22.48 28.51
N ASN A 281 -0.75 -23.18 29.27
CA ASN A 281 -1.23 -22.72 30.58
C ASN A 281 -0.08 -22.54 31.58
N GLY A 282 0.90 -23.43 31.59
CA GLY A 282 2.10 -23.27 32.41
C GLY A 282 2.93 -22.03 32.02
N ILE A 283 3.09 -21.79 30.71
CA ILE A 283 3.77 -20.59 30.19
C ILE A 283 3.02 -19.33 30.62
N LEU A 284 1.70 -19.27 30.37
CA LEU A 284 0.88 -18.10 30.68
C LEU A 284 0.79 -17.86 32.19
N GLY A 285 0.73 -18.91 33.01
CA GLY A 285 0.81 -18.80 34.47
C GLY A 285 2.11 -18.15 34.94
N ARG A 286 3.23 -18.38 34.23
CA ARG A 286 4.50 -17.68 34.49
C ARG A 286 4.50 -16.25 33.95
N VAL A 287 4.00 -16.04 32.74
CA VAL A 287 3.92 -14.71 32.11
C VAL A 287 3.05 -13.78 32.96
N TYR A 288 1.94 -14.27 33.48
CA TYR A 288 1.00 -13.54 34.32
C TYR A 288 1.18 -13.77 35.82
N LYS A 289 2.36 -14.24 36.26
CA LYS A 289 2.64 -14.43 37.68
C LYS A 289 2.39 -13.13 38.45
N ASN A 290 1.59 -13.20 39.51
CA ASN A 290 1.18 -12.07 40.36
C ASN A 290 0.37 -10.97 39.67
N ARG A 291 -0.27 -11.27 38.53
CA ARG A 291 -1.20 -10.35 37.86
C ARG A 291 -2.40 -11.11 37.29
N ARG A 292 -3.48 -10.38 37.03
CA ARG A 292 -4.66 -10.95 36.38
C ARG A 292 -4.31 -11.29 34.93
N MET A 293 -4.55 -12.54 34.55
CA MET A 293 -4.45 -12.99 33.16
C MET A 293 -5.70 -12.55 32.40
N PRO A 294 -5.57 -11.85 31.25
CA PRO A 294 -6.68 -11.61 30.34
C PRO A 294 -7.33 -12.91 29.89
N THR A 295 -8.64 -12.89 29.68
CA THR A 295 -9.42 -14.05 29.23
C THR A 295 -8.97 -14.53 27.85
N GLU A 296 -8.44 -13.63 27.02
CA GLU A 296 -8.03 -13.85 25.65
C GLU A 296 -6.55 -14.27 25.52
N ALA A 297 -5.77 -14.22 26.61
CA ALA A 297 -4.32 -14.43 26.56
C ALA A 297 -3.93 -15.80 25.99
N PHE A 298 -4.73 -16.83 26.26
CA PHE A 298 -4.55 -18.16 25.69
C PHE A 298 -4.69 -18.16 24.16
N GLU A 299 -5.68 -17.42 23.65
CA GLU A 299 -5.94 -17.32 22.22
C GLU A 299 -4.87 -16.46 21.52
N TRP A 300 -4.47 -15.33 22.10
CA TRP A 300 -3.36 -14.52 21.57
C TRP A 300 -2.07 -15.33 21.41
N PHE A 301 -1.73 -16.14 22.44
CA PHE A 301 -0.57 -17.00 22.39
C PHE A 301 -0.69 -18.06 21.29
N ARG A 302 -1.85 -18.75 21.20
CA ARG A 302 -2.07 -19.78 20.17
C ARG A 302 -2.03 -19.21 18.76
N GLN A 303 -2.69 -18.09 18.52
CA GLN A 303 -2.67 -17.40 17.23
C GLN A 303 -1.26 -16.98 16.84
N SER A 304 -0.51 -16.40 17.79
CA SER A 304 0.89 -16.01 17.57
C SER A 304 1.78 -17.20 17.21
N VAL A 305 1.63 -18.35 17.87
CA VAL A 305 2.41 -19.55 17.53
C VAL A 305 1.98 -20.12 16.17
N ALA A 306 0.67 -20.20 15.92
CA ALA A 306 0.11 -20.71 14.67
C ALA A 306 0.51 -19.86 13.45
N PHE A 307 0.66 -18.54 13.63
CA PHE A 307 1.14 -17.64 12.58
C PHE A 307 2.49 -18.06 11.98
N TYR A 308 3.41 -18.60 12.79
CA TYR A 308 4.73 -19.05 12.33
C TYR A 308 4.78 -20.48 11.79
N GLN A 309 3.68 -21.22 11.86
CA GLN A 309 3.62 -22.58 11.35
C GLN A 309 3.53 -22.58 9.82
N ILE A 310 4.46 -23.29 9.18
CA ILE A 310 4.53 -23.46 7.72
C ILE A 310 3.87 -24.76 7.25
N ASP A 311 3.59 -25.67 8.17
CA ASP A 311 2.80 -26.88 7.92
C ASP A 311 1.35 -26.43 7.72
N ALA A 312 0.92 -26.42 6.46
CA ALA A 312 -0.33 -25.83 6.04
C ALA A 312 -1.52 -26.33 6.92
N PRO A 313 -2.41 -25.44 7.39
CA PRO A 313 -3.81 -25.75 7.21
C PRO A 313 -3.99 -25.91 5.70
N THR A 314 -4.41 -27.08 5.25
CA THR A 314 -4.85 -27.29 3.87
C THR A 314 -5.63 -26.05 3.44
N ALA A 315 -5.21 -25.38 2.38
CA ALA A 315 -6.14 -24.54 1.62
C ALA A 315 -7.36 -25.44 1.36
N GLY A 316 -8.46 -25.14 2.03
CA GLY A 316 -9.31 -26.14 2.67
C GLY A 316 -10.16 -25.51 3.77
N GLY A 317 -9.81 -24.30 4.20
CA GLY A 317 -10.78 -23.23 4.08
C GLY A 317 -11.24 -23.23 2.63
N THR A 318 -12.38 -23.88 2.36
CA THR A 318 -13.13 -23.63 1.14
C THR A 318 -13.13 -22.10 0.98
N PRO A 319 -12.72 -21.51 -0.18
CA PRO A 319 -13.02 -20.10 -0.41
C PRO A 319 -14.50 -20.02 -0.12
N ALA A 320 -14.91 -19.30 0.96
CA ALA A 320 -16.16 -19.57 1.67
C ALA A 320 -17.16 -20.09 0.65
N ALA A 321 -17.51 -21.40 0.63
CA ALA A 321 -18.03 -22.05 -0.59
C ALA A 321 -19.30 -21.37 -1.18
N ASN A 322 -19.80 -20.35 -0.47
CA ASN A 322 -20.88 -19.44 -0.76
C ASN A 322 -20.46 -17.99 -1.12
N ASP A 323 -19.20 -17.63 -1.37
CA ASP A 323 -18.83 -16.30 -1.86
C ASP A 323 -19.21 -16.17 -3.34
N ARG A 324 -20.48 -15.77 -3.55
CA ARG A 324 -21.06 -15.51 -4.88
C ARG A 324 -20.24 -14.51 -5.72
N PHE A 325 -19.34 -13.75 -5.09
CA PHE A 325 -18.51 -12.74 -5.72
C PHE A 325 -17.03 -13.12 -5.83
N GLY A 326 -16.64 -14.36 -5.51
CA GLY A 326 -15.23 -14.81 -5.51
C GLY A 326 -14.52 -14.63 -6.86
N PHE A 327 -15.26 -14.65 -7.98
CA PHE A 327 -14.73 -14.35 -9.32
C PHE A 327 -14.09 -12.96 -9.42
N LEU A 328 -14.53 -12.00 -8.60
CA LEU A 328 -13.93 -10.66 -8.53
C LEU A 328 -12.53 -10.70 -7.96
N LEU A 329 -12.26 -11.55 -6.96
CA LEU A 329 -10.91 -11.68 -6.39
C LEU A 329 -9.96 -12.29 -7.42
N GLN A 330 -10.42 -13.28 -8.19
CA GLN A 330 -9.68 -13.87 -9.32
C GLN A 330 -9.42 -12.84 -10.45
N ALA A 331 -10.36 -11.93 -10.68
CA ALA A 331 -10.20 -10.80 -11.59
C ALA A 331 -9.43 -9.62 -10.98
N GLU A 332 -8.93 -9.74 -9.75
CA GLU A 332 -8.26 -8.72 -8.95
C GLU A 332 -9.08 -7.44 -8.71
N GLN A 333 -10.40 -7.58 -8.64
CA GLN A 333 -11.38 -6.53 -8.39
C GLN A 333 -11.77 -6.44 -6.92
N CYS A 334 -10.77 -6.36 -6.03
CA CYS A 334 -10.97 -6.31 -4.57
C CYS A 334 -11.91 -5.20 -4.11
N PHE A 335 -11.92 -4.04 -4.79
CA PHE A 335 -12.84 -2.95 -4.46
C PHE A 335 -14.29 -3.33 -4.75
N ALA A 336 -14.59 -3.83 -5.95
CA ALA A 336 -15.94 -4.25 -6.30
C ALA A 336 -16.41 -5.42 -5.40
N HIS A 337 -15.50 -6.36 -5.10
CA HIS A 337 -15.75 -7.43 -4.13
C HIS A 337 -16.11 -6.88 -2.74
N THR A 338 -15.36 -5.89 -2.25
CA THR A 338 -15.62 -5.22 -0.96
C THR A 338 -17.01 -4.58 -0.93
N VAL A 339 -17.40 -3.85 -1.99
CA VAL A 339 -18.73 -3.23 -2.11
C VAL A 339 -19.85 -4.28 -2.11
N LEU A 340 -19.70 -5.31 -2.94
CA LEU A 340 -20.71 -6.35 -3.15
C LEU A 340 -20.86 -7.28 -1.94
N THR A 341 -19.79 -7.55 -1.21
CA THR A 341 -19.83 -8.30 0.07
C THR A 341 -20.27 -7.45 1.25
N GLY A 342 -20.30 -6.11 1.12
CA GLY A 342 -20.76 -5.19 2.17
C GLY A 342 -19.69 -4.89 3.20
N ALA A 343 -18.44 -5.18 2.84
CA ALA A 343 -17.34 -4.92 3.73
C ALA A 343 -16.95 -3.44 3.70
N PRO A 344 -16.42 -2.91 4.82
CA PRO A 344 -15.96 -1.53 4.90
C PRO A 344 -14.87 -1.19 3.87
N PHE A 345 -15.07 -0.08 3.16
CA PHE A 345 -14.06 0.50 2.28
C PHE A 345 -13.25 1.56 3.02
N ASN A 346 -11.91 1.45 3.00
CA ASN A 346 -11.04 2.35 3.76
C ASN A 346 -10.61 3.58 2.94
N CYS A 347 -10.83 4.77 3.49
CA CYS A 347 -10.43 6.05 2.92
C CYS A 347 -9.31 6.71 3.74
N THR A 348 -8.10 6.80 3.17
CA THR A 348 -6.95 7.47 3.80
C THR A 348 -6.86 8.94 3.38
N LEU A 349 -6.35 9.81 4.25
CA LEU A 349 -6.22 11.26 4.02
C LEU A 349 -4.89 11.70 3.39
N PHE A 350 -3.75 11.12 3.82
CA PHE A 350 -2.42 11.74 3.62
C PHE A 350 -2.35 13.16 4.22
N PHE A 351 -1.60 14.09 3.62
CA PHE A 351 -1.38 15.47 4.07
C PHE A 351 -2.60 16.41 3.88
N PHE A 352 -3.82 15.90 4.06
CA PHE A 352 -5.00 16.76 4.12
C PHE A 352 -5.14 17.35 5.53
N ASP A 353 -5.28 18.67 5.61
CA ASP A 353 -5.41 19.40 6.87
C ASP A 353 -6.88 19.80 7.09
N TYR A 354 -7.56 19.19 8.07
CA TYR A 354 -8.94 19.55 8.39
C TYR A 354 -9.07 20.83 9.23
N ARG A 355 -7.96 21.41 9.70
CA ARG A 355 -7.99 22.67 10.47
C ARG A 355 -8.14 23.89 9.56
N THR A 356 -7.81 23.75 8.27
CA THR A 356 -7.88 24.84 7.30
C THR A 356 -9.21 24.84 6.55
N THR A 357 -9.69 26.04 6.24
CA THR A 357 -10.83 26.28 5.34
C THR A 357 -10.37 26.59 3.91
N GLU A 358 -9.07 26.47 3.62
CA GLU A 358 -8.50 26.74 2.30
C GLU A 358 -9.05 25.84 1.18
N PHE A 359 -9.44 24.62 1.54
CA PHE A 359 -10.06 23.66 0.65
C PHE A 359 -11.40 23.24 1.22
N THR A 360 -12.34 22.94 0.33
CA THR A 360 -13.56 22.22 0.68
C THR A 360 -13.21 20.91 1.38
N ASN A 361 -14.06 20.51 2.33
CA ASN A 361 -13.86 19.32 3.13
C ASN A 361 -13.55 18.10 2.24
N TYR A 362 -12.47 17.38 2.51
CA TYR A 362 -12.08 16.23 1.68
C TYR A 362 -13.17 15.16 1.57
N TYR A 363 -13.95 14.94 2.63
CA TYR A 363 -15.05 14.00 2.61
C TYR A 363 -16.14 14.45 1.63
N GLU A 364 -16.50 15.73 1.61
CA GLU A 364 -17.46 16.30 0.64
C GLU A 364 -16.96 16.18 -0.81
N ILE A 365 -15.64 16.22 -1.02
CA ILE A 365 -15.05 16.00 -2.35
C ILE A 365 -15.25 14.56 -2.81
N ILE A 366 -15.08 13.56 -1.93
CA ILE A 366 -15.06 12.13 -2.34
C ILE A 366 -16.38 11.39 -2.13
N GLU A 367 -17.24 11.84 -1.23
CA GLU A 367 -18.47 11.15 -0.84
C GLU A 367 -19.43 10.94 -2.03
N PRO A 368 -19.68 11.94 -2.91
CA PRO A 368 -20.48 11.72 -4.12
C PRO A 368 -19.87 10.73 -5.11
N LEU A 369 -18.53 10.66 -5.19
CA LEU A 369 -17.86 9.67 -6.04
C LEU A 369 -18.11 8.25 -5.50
N ILE A 370 -18.06 8.08 -4.18
CA ILE A 370 -18.31 6.81 -3.48
C ILE A 370 -19.79 6.40 -3.63
N ALA A 371 -20.72 7.32 -3.35
CA ALA A 371 -22.15 7.06 -3.46
C ALA A 371 -22.54 6.59 -4.88
N ARG A 372 -22.00 7.22 -5.91
CA ARG A 372 -22.30 6.90 -7.31
C ARG A 372 -21.66 5.61 -7.80
N ILE A 373 -20.39 5.35 -7.49
CA ILE A 373 -19.81 4.04 -7.85
C ILE A 373 -20.48 2.90 -7.10
N GLY A 374 -20.91 3.15 -5.85
CA GLY A 374 -21.76 2.24 -5.10
C GLY A 374 -23.06 1.90 -5.85
N GLY A 375 -23.74 2.91 -6.38
CA GLY A 375 -25.00 2.70 -7.10
C GLY A 375 -24.83 1.99 -8.45
N ILE A 376 -23.67 2.13 -9.10
CA ILE A 376 -23.35 1.30 -10.28
C ILE A 376 -23.16 -0.15 -9.88
N LEU A 377 -22.31 -0.42 -8.87
CA LEU A 377 -21.97 -1.78 -8.47
C LEU A 377 -23.15 -2.52 -7.84
N LEU A 378 -24.01 -1.81 -7.11
CA LEU A 378 -25.21 -2.35 -6.46
C LEU A 378 -26.46 -2.24 -7.34
N TYR A 379 -26.36 -1.78 -8.59
CA TYR A 379 -27.53 -1.51 -9.44
C TYR A 379 -28.44 -2.73 -9.63
N HIS A 380 -27.87 -3.94 -9.72
CA HIS A 380 -28.61 -5.18 -9.87
C HIS A 380 -28.92 -5.86 -8.51
N TYR A 381 -28.58 -5.20 -7.41
CA TYR A 381 -28.74 -5.68 -6.02
C TYR A 381 -29.49 -4.68 -5.13
N GLN A 382 -30.21 -3.71 -5.72
CA GLN A 382 -30.88 -2.63 -4.96
C GLN A 382 -31.83 -3.12 -3.86
N PRO A 383 -32.62 -4.20 -4.06
CA PRO A 383 -33.47 -4.73 -3.00
C PRO A 383 -32.69 -5.27 -1.79
N GLU A 384 -31.45 -5.71 -2.01
CA GLU A 384 -30.59 -6.28 -0.96
C GLU A 384 -29.77 -5.21 -0.25
N ARG A 385 -29.31 -4.17 -0.97
CA ARG A 385 -28.42 -3.15 -0.42
C ARG A 385 -28.50 -1.82 -1.17
N ASN A 386 -28.57 -0.74 -0.40
CA ASN A 386 -28.68 0.64 -0.88
C ASN A 386 -27.64 1.60 -0.26
N HIS A 387 -26.57 1.08 0.35
CA HIS A 387 -25.53 1.87 0.97
C HIS A 387 -24.17 1.17 0.93
N MET A 388 -23.11 1.94 1.14
CA MET A 388 -21.75 1.47 1.36
C MET A 388 -21.29 1.82 2.78
N THR A 389 -20.55 0.92 3.41
CA THR A 389 -19.83 1.23 4.65
C THR A 389 -18.41 1.71 4.31
N VAL A 390 -18.02 2.85 4.84
CA VAL A 390 -16.71 3.48 4.59
C VAL A 390 -16.03 3.78 5.93
N VAL A 391 -14.74 3.48 6.04
CA VAL A 391 -13.93 3.91 7.19
C VAL A 391 -13.17 5.18 6.79
N VAL A 392 -13.50 6.31 7.40
CA VAL A 392 -13.01 7.64 7.00
C VAL A 392 -12.97 8.59 8.20
N LYS A 393 -12.17 9.65 8.09
CA LYS A 393 -12.22 10.81 8.99
C LYS A 393 -12.89 11.97 8.27
N ARG A 394 -13.82 12.66 8.92
CA ARG A 394 -14.68 13.68 8.31
C ARG A 394 -14.32 15.11 8.69
N ASN A 395 -13.69 15.31 9.83
CA ASN A 395 -13.26 16.61 10.34
C ASN A 395 -12.04 16.44 11.26
N HIS A 396 -11.55 17.54 11.84
CA HIS A 396 -10.36 17.53 12.68
C HIS A 396 -10.62 16.84 14.02
N GLU A 397 -11.80 17.04 14.59
CA GLU A 397 -12.20 16.69 15.95
C GLU A 397 -12.55 15.20 16.10
N GLU A 398 -13.12 14.58 15.06
CA GLU A 398 -13.58 13.19 15.09
C GLU A 398 -12.48 12.22 14.62
N PRO A 399 -12.30 11.05 15.27
CA PRO A 399 -11.40 10.01 14.79
C PRO A 399 -11.90 9.41 13.46
N HIS A 400 -11.02 8.67 12.78
CA HIS A 400 -11.45 7.74 11.73
C HIS A 400 -12.51 6.80 12.29
N THR A 401 -13.66 6.74 11.62
CA THR A 401 -14.82 5.96 12.05
C THR A 401 -15.55 5.34 10.85
N PHE A 402 -16.46 4.41 11.13
CA PHE A 402 -17.33 3.82 10.14
C PHE A 402 -18.48 4.78 9.82
N VAL A 403 -18.70 5.02 8.54
CA VAL A 403 -19.76 5.89 8.03
C VAL A 403 -20.54 5.13 6.97
N THR A 404 -21.87 5.22 7.06
CA THR A 404 -22.78 4.70 6.05
C THR A 404 -23.02 5.76 4.98
N VAL A 405 -22.65 5.46 3.75
CA VAL A 405 -22.86 6.32 2.58
C VAL A 405 -24.03 5.76 1.76
N PRO A 406 -25.19 6.43 1.69
CA PRO A 406 -26.28 6.00 0.83
C PRO A 406 -25.82 6.04 -0.63
N VAL A 407 -26.16 5.02 -1.43
CA VAL A 407 -25.75 5.01 -2.83
C VAL A 407 -26.70 5.82 -3.69
N THR A 408 -26.17 6.43 -4.74
CA THR A 408 -26.96 7.12 -5.77
C THR A 408 -27.02 6.23 -6.99
N TYR A 409 -28.21 5.89 -7.49
CA TYR A 409 -28.36 5.07 -8.69
C TYR A 409 -28.46 5.94 -9.95
N PRO A 410 -27.78 5.57 -11.05
CA PRO A 410 -27.92 6.29 -12.32
C PRO A 410 -29.32 6.12 -12.90
N GLN A 411 -29.93 7.24 -13.30
CA GLN A 411 -31.24 7.26 -13.96
C GLN A 411 -31.13 7.33 -15.48
N ALA A 412 -30.14 8.07 -16.00
CA ALA A 412 -29.94 8.28 -17.43
C ALA A 412 -29.17 7.15 -18.13
N VAL A 413 -28.54 6.25 -17.36
CA VAL A 413 -27.62 5.23 -17.88
C VAL A 413 -27.83 3.93 -17.11
N THR A 414 -28.26 2.87 -17.79
CA THR A 414 -28.37 1.54 -17.17
C THR A 414 -27.00 0.88 -17.07
N PRO A 415 -26.50 0.55 -15.86
CA PRO A 415 -25.26 -0.18 -15.69
C PRO A 415 -25.36 -1.63 -16.19
N PRO A 416 -24.37 -2.13 -16.94
CA PRO A 416 -24.22 -3.57 -17.18
C PRO A 416 -24.03 -4.34 -15.86
N GLU A 417 -24.24 -5.66 -15.90
CA GLU A 417 -23.87 -6.49 -14.74
C GLU A 417 -22.36 -6.40 -14.46
N VAL A 418 -21.99 -6.56 -13.18
CA VAL A 418 -20.58 -6.45 -12.77
C VAL A 418 -19.70 -7.49 -13.48
N LYS A 419 -20.24 -8.68 -13.77
CA LYS A 419 -19.55 -9.73 -14.54
C LYS A 419 -19.16 -9.25 -15.95
N ASP A 420 -20.02 -8.46 -16.59
CA ASP A 420 -19.82 -7.92 -17.93
C ASP A 420 -18.86 -6.72 -17.88
N LEU A 421 -18.99 -5.87 -16.86
CA LEU A 421 -18.09 -4.73 -16.64
C LEU A 421 -16.63 -5.18 -16.56
N ILE A 422 -16.33 -6.27 -15.85
CA ILE A 422 -14.95 -6.72 -15.63
C ILE A 422 -14.46 -7.79 -16.61
N SER A 423 -15.33 -8.21 -17.54
CA SER A 423 -15.02 -9.30 -18.47
C SER A 423 -13.73 -9.03 -19.24
N LYS A 424 -12.97 -10.10 -19.50
CA LYS A 424 -11.76 -10.07 -20.33
C LYS A 424 -12.05 -10.39 -21.80
N ASP A 425 -13.30 -10.66 -22.16
CA ASP A 425 -13.71 -10.90 -23.54
C ASP A 425 -13.52 -9.63 -24.39
N ALA A 426 -12.78 -9.75 -25.50
CA ALA A 426 -12.38 -8.60 -26.31
C ALA A 426 -13.58 -7.92 -27.01
N ASN A 427 -14.59 -8.71 -27.41
CA ASN A 427 -15.78 -8.18 -28.08
C ASN A 427 -16.63 -7.40 -27.09
N LEU A 428 -16.85 -7.96 -25.89
CA LEU A 428 -17.61 -7.30 -24.83
C LEU A 428 -16.88 -6.07 -24.29
N LEU A 429 -15.55 -6.12 -24.16
CA LEU A 429 -14.73 -4.96 -23.77
C LEU A 429 -14.92 -3.80 -24.75
N SER A 430 -14.89 -4.09 -26.05
CA SER A 430 -15.02 -3.08 -27.10
C SER A 430 -16.44 -2.51 -27.17
N SER A 431 -17.46 -3.37 -27.12
CA SER A 431 -18.86 -2.96 -27.20
C SER A 431 -19.33 -2.17 -25.97
N LEU A 432 -18.82 -2.50 -24.77
CA LEU A 432 -19.16 -1.80 -23.54
C LEU A 432 -18.29 -0.57 -23.27
N LEU A 433 -17.22 -0.33 -24.02
CA LEU A 433 -16.32 0.80 -23.76
C LEU A 433 -17.06 2.16 -23.72
N PRO A 434 -17.92 2.52 -24.69
CA PRO A 434 -18.66 3.78 -24.63
C PRO A 434 -19.52 3.89 -23.37
N ARG A 435 -20.23 2.81 -23.01
CA ARG A 435 -21.05 2.75 -21.79
C ARG A 435 -20.22 2.90 -20.52
N LYS A 436 -19.05 2.27 -20.45
CA LYS A 436 -18.12 2.39 -19.31
C LYS A 436 -17.59 3.82 -19.15
N LEU A 437 -17.29 4.49 -20.26
CA LEU A 437 -16.87 5.90 -20.25
C LEU A 437 -18.01 6.83 -19.82
N GLN A 438 -19.23 6.58 -20.29
CA GLN A 438 -20.44 7.29 -19.88
C GLN A 438 -20.68 7.15 -18.37
N LEU A 439 -20.57 5.93 -17.83
CA LEU A 439 -20.68 5.67 -16.39
C LEU A 439 -19.57 6.36 -15.59
N LEU A 440 -18.32 6.35 -16.07
CA LEU A 440 -17.21 7.05 -15.41
C LEU A 440 -17.47 8.57 -15.32
N ARG A 441 -17.96 9.17 -16.40
CA ARG A 441 -18.34 10.60 -16.44
C ARG A 441 -19.47 10.88 -15.45
N TRP A 442 -20.52 10.06 -15.47
CA TRP A 442 -21.64 10.18 -14.54
C TRP A 442 -21.22 10.08 -13.07
N VAL A 443 -20.30 9.18 -12.72
CA VAL A 443 -19.74 9.11 -11.35
C VAL A 443 -19.13 10.45 -10.95
N CYS A 444 -18.38 11.10 -11.85
CA CYS A 444 -17.80 12.41 -11.59
C CYS A 444 -18.86 13.53 -11.49
N SER A 445 -19.78 13.59 -12.45
CA SER A 445 -20.87 14.58 -12.53
C SER A 445 -21.93 14.15 -13.56
N GLU A 446 -23.21 14.38 -13.28
CA GLU A 446 -24.28 14.13 -14.27
C GLU A 446 -24.22 15.12 -15.45
N GLU A 447 -23.76 16.35 -15.22
CA GLU A 447 -23.58 17.36 -16.27
C GLU A 447 -22.54 16.94 -17.32
N LEU A 448 -21.64 16.03 -16.98
CA LEU A 448 -20.67 15.51 -17.95
C LEU A 448 -21.31 14.57 -18.98
N LEU A 449 -22.55 14.11 -18.74
CA LEU A 449 -23.30 13.34 -19.72
C LEU A 449 -23.74 14.19 -20.92
N THR A 450 -24.01 15.48 -20.73
CA THR A 450 -24.41 16.39 -21.82
C THR A 450 -23.20 16.94 -22.59
N ARG A 451 -21.98 16.65 -22.14
CA ARG A 451 -20.70 17.08 -22.73
C ARG A 451 -19.90 15.90 -23.27
N GLU A 452 -20.59 14.92 -23.82
CA GLU A 452 -20.00 13.65 -24.26
C GLU A 452 -18.97 13.86 -25.37
N GLU A 453 -19.30 14.69 -26.36
CA GLU A 453 -18.45 15.01 -27.52
C GLU A 453 -17.10 15.61 -27.08
N GLN A 454 -17.13 16.69 -26.31
CA GLN A 454 -15.93 17.34 -25.74
C GLN A 454 -15.08 16.39 -24.89
N SER A 455 -15.72 15.41 -24.25
CA SER A 455 -15.04 14.44 -23.41
C SER A 455 -14.46 13.26 -24.19
N ASN A 456 -14.91 13.02 -25.42
CA ASN A 456 -14.43 11.94 -26.28
C ASN A 456 -13.09 12.30 -26.94
N ASP A 457 -12.79 13.59 -27.10
CA ASP A 457 -11.54 14.09 -27.67
C ASP A 457 -10.37 14.08 -26.67
N ILE A 458 -10.64 13.80 -25.38
CA ILE A 458 -9.60 13.73 -24.36
C ILE A 458 -8.80 12.44 -24.52
N PRO A 459 -7.45 12.50 -24.61
CA PRO A 459 -6.61 11.32 -24.66
C PRO A 459 -6.89 10.37 -23.49
N PRO A 460 -6.95 9.04 -23.70
CA PRO A 460 -7.23 8.08 -22.63
C PRO A 460 -6.35 8.24 -21.39
N ALA A 461 -5.07 8.57 -21.59
CA ALA A 461 -4.11 8.76 -20.51
C ALA A 461 -4.37 10.02 -19.66
N LEU A 462 -5.08 11.03 -20.21
CA LEU A 462 -5.38 12.29 -19.53
C LEU A 462 -6.81 12.35 -18.99
N LEU A 463 -7.70 11.44 -19.41
CA LEU A 463 -9.12 11.47 -19.02
C LEU A 463 -9.31 11.54 -17.49
N LEU A 464 -8.62 10.69 -16.72
CA LEU A 464 -8.74 10.70 -15.26
C LEU A 464 -8.19 11.98 -14.63
N THR A 465 -7.14 12.56 -15.22
CA THR A 465 -6.63 13.87 -14.79
C THR A 465 -7.71 14.92 -14.99
N VAL A 466 -8.28 15.02 -16.18
CA VAL A 466 -9.32 16.01 -16.50
C VAL A 466 -10.55 15.85 -15.59
N LEU A 467 -11.02 14.62 -15.35
CA LEU A 467 -12.13 14.36 -14.43
C LEU A 467 -11.80 14.70 -12.98
N THR A 468 -10.54 14.48 -12.56
CA THR A 468 -10.07 14.89 -11.23
C THR A 468 -10.13 16.41 -11.08
N LEU A 469 -9.64 17.13 -12.10
CA LEU A 469 -9.64 18.59 -12.12
C LEU A 469 -11.07 19.15 -12.19
N TYR A 470 -11.96 18.54 -12.97
CA TYR A 470 -13.37 18.90 -13.02
C TYR A 470 -14.00 18.81 -11.62
N ARG A 471 -13.81 17.68 -10.93
CA ARG A 471 -14.34 17.47 -9.58
C ARG A 471 -13.82 18.54 -8.61
N LEU A 472 -12.50 18.78 -8.62
CA LEU A 472 -11.86 19.74 -7.74
C LEU A 472 -12.26 21.20 -8.05
N ARG A 473 -12.45 21.57 -9.32
CA ARG A 473 -12.94 22.89 -9.73
C ARG A 473 -14.39 23.10 -9.29
N ARG A 474 -15.25 22.11 -9.51
CA ARG A 474 -16.67 22.15 -9.13
C ARG A 474 -16.85 22.32 -7.63
N THR A 475 -16.03 21.65 -6.81
CA THR A 475 -16.10 21.80 -5.35
C THR A 475 -15.41 23.07 -4.86
N GLY A 476 -14.87 23.92 -5.73
CA GLY A 476 -14.14 25.14 -5.33
C GLY A 476 -12.78 24.88 -4.68
N ALA A 477 -12.26 23.65 -4.73
CA ALA A 477 -11.00 23.29 -4.09
C ALA A 477 -9.78 23.88 -4.82
N ILE A 478 -9.89 24.09 -6.14
CA ILE A 478 -8.78 24.60 -6.97
C ILE A 478 -9.20 25.80 -7.82
N ARG A 479 -8.22 26.67 -8.09
CA ARG A 479 -8.32 27.83 -8.99
C ARG A 479 -8.10 27.39 -10.44
N MET A 480 -8.51 28.22 -11.40
CA MET A 480 -8.38 27.87 -12.82
C MET A 480 -6.92 27.60 -13.23
N PHE A 481 -5.99 28.50 -12.86
CA PHE A 481 -4.58 28.32 -13.21
C PHE A 481 -3.95 27.07 -12.57
N GLU A 482 -4.46 26.63 -11.42
CA GLU A 482 -3.98 25.42 -10.74
C GLU A 482 -4.43 24.17 -11.49
N ALA A 483 -5.66 24.17 -12.01
CA ALA A 483 -6.15 23.13 -12.89
C ALA A 483 -5.33 23.08 -14.19
N ASP A 484 -5.08 24.24 -14.80
CA ASP A 484 -4.25 24.35 -16.02
C ASP A 484 -2.82 23.84 -15.80
N LEU A 485 -2.20 24.22 -14.69
CA LEU A 485 -0.85 23.76 -14.35
C LEU A 485 -0.80 22.23 -14.13
N LEU A 486 -1.76 21.68 -13.39
CA LEU A 486 -1.84 20.23 -13.16
C LEU A 486 -2.08 19.45 -14.45
N LEU A 487 -2.92 19.95 -15.35
CA LEU A 487 -3.13 19.33 -16.66
C LEU A 487 -1.87 19.42 -17.53
N LEU A 488 -1.17 20.56 -17.52
CA LEU A 488 0.08 20.75 -18.26
C LEU A 488 1.17 19.76 -17.79
N ILE A 489 1.31 19.60 -16.48
CA ILE A 489 2.28 18.64 -15.91
C ILE A 489 1.89 17.22 -16.28
N ALA A 490 0.61 16.86 -16.21
CA ALA A 490 0.14 15.55 -16.64
C ALA A 490 0.43 15.27 -18.11
N TYR A 491 0.21 16.26 -18.99
CA TYR A 491 0.56 16.18 -20.40
C TYR A 491 2.06 15.97 -20.61
N GLN A 492 2.89 16.79 -19.97
CA GLN A 492 4.36 16.73 -20.06
C GLN A 492 4.94 15.42 -19.50
N ASP A 493 4.37 14.91 -18.40
CA ASP A 493 4.79 13.64 -17.79
C ASP A 493 4.37 12.44 -18.67
N THR A 494 3.16 12.49 -19.23
CA THR A 494 2.65 11.43 -20.12
C THR A 494 3.45 11.35 -21.43
N HIS A 495 3.90 12.49 -21.96
CA HIS A 495 4.62 12.58 -23.24
C HIS A 495 6.15 12.68 -23.08
N GLU A 496 6.68 12.52 -21.87
CA GLU A 496 8.12 12.51 -21.63
C GLU A 496 8.86 13.79 -22.07
N LEU A 497 8.21 14.95 -21.91
CA LEU A 497 8.72 16.25 -22.36
C LEU A 497 9.74 16.91 -21.41
N PHE A 498 10.14 16.21 -20.35
CA PHE A 498 11.16 16.65 -19.40
C PHE A 498 11.79 15.45 -18.71
N ASP A 499 13.02 15.59 -18.21
CA ASP A 499 13.68 14.59 -17.38
C ASP A 499 13.43 14.85 -15.88
N PRO A 500 12.75 13.92 -15.15
CA PRO A 500 12.58 14.05 -13.71
C PRO A 500 13.90 14.14 -12.93
N ALA A 501 14.99 13.58 -13.43
CA ALA A 501 16.27 13.60 -12.74
C ALA A 501 16.89 15.01 -12.67
N GLU A 502 16.54 15.87 -13.62
CA GLU A 502 17.06 17.23 -13.76
C GLU A 502 16.20 18.29 -13.04
N GLU A 503 15.04 17.90 -12.50
CA GLU A 503 14.17 18.84 -11.77
C GLU A 503 14.77 19.25 -10.42
N PRO A 504 15.00 20.55 -10.17
CA PRO A 504 15.65 21.00 -8.94
C PRO A 504 14.69 20.92 -7.75
N TYR A 505 15.25 20.65 -6.56
CA TYR A 505 14.48 20.74 -5.32
C TYR A 505 14.16 22.19 -4.98
N PRO A 506 12.91 22.51 -4.64
CA PRO A 506 12.58 23.84 -4.14
C PRO A 506 13.19 24.04 -2.74
N GLN A 507 13.81 25.20 -2.49
CA GLN A 507 14.40 25.52 -1.18
C GLN A 507 13.35 25.49 -0.04
N ARG A 508 12.12 25.91 -0.36
CA ARG A 508 10.96 25.98 0.54
C ARG A 508 9.71 25.61 -0.25
N LEU A 509 8.77 24.95 0.40
CA LEU A 509 7.49 24.62 -0.18
C LEU A 509 6.49 25.76 0.03
N ILE A 510 5.61 25.96 -0.95
CA ILE A 510 4.46 26.86 -0.83
C ILE A 510 3.32 26.06 -0.20
N ALA A 511 2.81 26.51 0.94
CA ALA A 511 1.77 25.84 1.73
C ALA A 511 0.57 25.34 0.90
N ARG A 512 0.01 26.21 0.05
CA ARG A 512 -1.10 25.88 -0.85
C ARG A 512 -0.74 24.80 -1.86
N ALA A 513 0.41 24.95 -2.53
CA ALA A 513 0.90 23.98 -3.51
C ALA A 513 1.12 22.62 -2.86
N PHE A 514 1.72 22.58 -1.66
CA PHE A 514 1.94 21.34 -0.93
C PHE A 514 0.63 20.58 -0.71
N ARG A 515 -0.37 21.24 -0.11
CA ARG A 515 -1.68 20.62 0.14
C ARG A 515 -2.37 20.19 -1.17
N LEU A 516 -2.30 21.02 -2.19
CA LEU A 516 -2.88 20.76 -3.51
C LEU A 516 -2.29 19.52 -4.18
N ALA A 517 -0.96 19.34 -4.13
CA ALA A 517 -0.28 18.18 -4.73
C ALA A 517 -0.84 16.86 -4.19
N PHE A 518 -1.03 16.74 -2.88
CA PHE A 518 -1.56 15.52 -2.27
C PHE A 518 -3.07 15.38 -2.46
N LEU A 519 -3.83 16.47 -2.42
CA LEU A 519 -5.27 16.45 -2.68
C LEU A 519 -5.56 15.95 -4.10
N PHE A 520 -4.86 16.47 -5.10
CA PHE A 520 -4.96 16.03 -6.50
C PHE A 520 -4.70 14.51 -6.62
N GLN A 521 -3.56 14.04 -6.10
CA GLN A 521 -3.21 12.63 -6.16
C GLN A 521 -4.22 11.72 -5.47
N LYS A 522 -4.81 12.16 -4.35
CA LYS A 522 -5.82 11.39 -3.62
C LYS A 522 -7.13 11.28 -4.38
N VAL A 523 -7.63 12.37 -4.93
CA VAL A 523 -8.86 12.35 -5.75
C VAL A 523 -8.63 11.56 -7.04
N TYR A 524 -7.47 11.71 -7.68
CA TYR A 524 -7.07 10.89 -8.83
C TYR A 524 -7.06 9.39 -8.48
N THR A 525 -6.56 9.01 -7.30
CA THR A 525 -6.54 7.61 -6.85
C THR A 525 -7.95 7.04 -6.71
N HIS A 526 -8.93 7.82 -6.26
CA HIS A 526 -10.35 7.42 -6.23
C HIS A 526 -10.90 7.19 -7.63
N LEU A 527 -10.70 8.14 -8.55
CA LEU A 527 -11.15 8.00 -9.93
C LEU A 527 -10.48 6.84 -10.66
N ALA A 528 -9.19 6.58 -10.40
CA ALA A 528 -8.51 5.42 -10.96
C ALA A 528 -9.03 4.09 -10.39
N ARG A 529 -9.49 4.07 -9.12
CA ARG A 529 -10.15 2.89 -8.52
C ARG A 529 -11.52 2.67 -9.16
N ILE A 530 -12.29 3.74 -9.37
CA ILE A 530 -13.58 3.72 -10.06
C ILE A 530 -13.39 3.19 -11.49
N ALA A 531 -12.46 3.74 -12.26
CA ALA A 531 -12.13 3.29 -13.60
C ALA A 531 -11.75 1.80 -13.64
N LYS A 532 -11.01 1.31 -12.64
CA LYS A 532 -10.69 -0.11 -12.50
C LYS A 532 -11.94 -0.96 -12.23
N ALA A 533 -12.83 -0.50 -11.36
CA ALA A 533 -14.08 -1.19 -11.01
C ALA A 533 -15.07 -1.28 -12.18
N LEU A 534 -15.06 -0.26 -13.06
CA LEU A 534 -15.79 -0.26 -14.33
C LEU A 534 -15.14 -1.13 -15.41
N GLY A 535 -13.99 -1.76 -15.10
CA GLY A 535 -13.26 -2.61 -16.04
C GLY A 535 -12.75 -1.85 -17.27
N LEU A 536 -12.33 -0.59 -17.10
CA LEU A 536 -11.70 0.15 -18.19
C LEU A 536 -10.32 -0.44 -18.55
N PRO A 537 -9.84 -0.29 -19.79
CA PRO A 537 -8.50 -0.71 -20.19
C PRO A 537 -7.40 0.06 -19.46
N GLN A 538 -6.18 -0.48 -19.47
CA GLN A 538 -5.04 0.10 -18.76
C GLN A 538 -4.64 1.50 -19.27
N SER A 539 -4.91 1.79 -20.56
CA SER A 539 -4.70 3.10 -21.19
C SER A 539 -5.50 4.22 -20.53
N TYR A 540 -6.70 3.92 -20.04
CA TYR A 540 -7.59 4.87 -19.36
C TYR A 540 -7.32 5.02 -17.86
N ARG A 541 -6.37 4.26 -17.32
CA ARG A 541 -6.05 4.30 -15.89
C ARG A 541 -4.54 4.28 -15.69
N PRO A 542 -3.82 5.27 -16.25
CA PRO A 542 -2.40 5.39 -16.02
C PRO A 542 -2.09 5.56 -14.52
N SER A 543 -0.82 5.41 -14.18
CA SER A 543 -0.33 5.87 -12.88
C SER A 543 -0.51 7.39 -12.86
N THR A 544 -0.62 7.99 -11.68
CA THR A 544 -0.91 9.42 -11.59
C THR A 544 0.14 10.21 -12.37
N PRO A 545 -0.21 10.89 -13.47
CA PRO A 545 0.75 11.59 -14.31
C PRO A 545 1.14 12.89 -13.62
N PHE A 546 2.08 12.79 -12.67
CA PHE A 546 2.43 13.88 -11.75
C PHE A 546 3.90 13.80 -11.36
N ASP A 547 4.56 14.96 -11.44
CA ASP A 547 5.89 15.18 -10.89
C ASP A 547 5.86 16.34 -9.89
N GLY A 548 6.13 16.02 -8.64
CA GLY A 548 6.06 16.94 -7.52
C GLY A 548 7.08 18.08 -7.59
N LEU A 549 8.31 17.79 -7.99
CA LEU A 549 9.35 18.82 -8.08
C LEU A 549 8.99 19.84 -9.15
N ARG A 550 8.64 19.34 -10.34
CA ARG A 550 8.18 20.16 -11.45
C ARG A 550 6.96 20.99 -11.08
N PHE A 551 5.98 20.37 -10.41
CA PHE A 551 4.79 21.08 -9.93
C PHE A 551 5.14 22.26 -9.02
N HIS A 552 5.98 22.03 -8.01
CA HIS A 552 6.36 23.10 -7.08
C HIS A 552 7.18 24.21 -7.74
N ASN A 553 8.07 23.86 -8.68
CA ASN A 553 8.88 24.82 -9.43
C ASN A 553 8.00 25.70 -10.33
N LEU A 554 7.12 25.09 -11.12
CA LEU A 554 6.22 25.82 -12.02
C LEU A 554 5.14 26.59 -11.27
N TYR A 555 4.59 26.04 -10.17
CA TYR A 555 3.60 26.74 -9.35
C TYR A 555 4.14 28.07 -8.85
N ARG A 556 5.41 28.12 -8.42
CA ARG A 556 6.05 29.36 -7.97
C ARG A 556 6.09 30.41 -9.08
N VAL A 557 6.46 30.00 -10.30
CA VAL A 557 6.51 30.90 -11.46
C VAL A 557 5.11 31.40 -11.82
N TRP A 558 4.16 30.49 -11.98
CA TRP A 558 2.79 30.81 -12.42
C TRP A 558 1.98 31.58 -11.37
N ASN A 559 2.27 31.40 -10.09
CA ASN A 559 1.63 32.17 -9.02
C ASN A 559 2.15 33.62 -8.93
N CYS A 560 3.29 33.92 -9.55
CA CYS A 560 3.91 35.25 -9.55
C CYS A 560 3.86 35.95 -10.92
N THR A 561 3.46 35.25 -11.97
CA THR A 561 3.44 35.76 -13.35
C THR A 561 2.06 35.60 -13.96
N ARG A 562 1.74 36.44 -14.96
CA ARG A 562 0.51 36.27 -15.72
C ARG A 562 0.68 35.08 -16.66
N VAL A 563 -0.17 34.06 -16.52
CA VAL A 563 -0.21 32.92 -17.44
C VAL A 563 -0.70 33.41 -18.80
N GLU A 564 0.21 33.42 -19.78
CA GLU A 564 -0.11 33.74 -21.17
C GLU A 564 -0.72 32.56 -21.93
N THR A 565 -1.48 32.85 -23.00
CA THR A 565 -2.19 31.85 -23.82
C THR A 565 -1.24 30.79 -24.39
N HIS A 566 -0.03 31.17 -24.79
CA HIS A 566 0.95 30.24 -25.37
C HIS A 566 1.39 29.13 -24.40
N HIS A 567 1.32 29.36 -23.09
CA HIS A 567 1.60 28.32 -22.08
C HIS A 567 0.51 27.23 -22.03
N LEU A 568 -0.70 27.54 -22.52
CA LEU A 568 -1.88 26.68 -22.46
C LEU A 568 -2.16 25.96 -23.78
N GLU A 569 -1.56 26.39 -24.90
CA GLU A 569 -1.78 25.80 -26.22
C GLU A 569 -1.68 24.27 -26.25
N PRO A 570 -0.71 23.61 -25.56
CA PRO A 570 -0.60 22.15 -25.59
C PRO A 570 -1.76 21.39 -24.94
N ILE A 571 -2.59 22.05 -24.14
CA ILE A 571 -3.66 21.41 -23.34
C ILE A 571 -5.05 22.01 -23.57
N LYS A 572 -5.14 23.02 -24.44
CA LYS A 572 -6.32 23.89 -24.61
C LYS A 572 -7.60 23.11 -24.87
N GLU A 573 -7.54 22.07 -25.68
CA GLU A 573 -8.69 21.27 -26.12
C GLU A 573 -9.26 20.38 -25.00
N TRP A 574 -8.51 20.13 -23.92
CA TRP A 574 -8.90 19.17 -22.87
C TRP A 574 -9.34 19.85 -21.56
N ARG A 575 -9.53 21.17 -21.58
CA ARG A 575 -9.87 21.99 -20.41
C ARG A 575 -11.35 21.87 -20.00
N LEU A 576 -11.91 20.68 -20.01
CA LEU A 576 -13.33 20.40 -19.68
C LEU A 576 -13.76 20.99 -18.31
N TYR A 577 -12.81 21.12 -17.38
CA TYR A 577 -13.03 21.72 -16.06
C TYR A 577 -13.27 23.24 -16.08
N GLU A 578 -13.12 23.91 -17.23
CA GLU A 578 -13.47 25.32 -17.36
C GLU A 578 -14.98 25.56 -17.25
N PHE A 579 -15.77 24.53 -17.59
CA PHE A 579 -17.22 24.52 -17.50
C PHE A 579 -17.75 24.11 -16.12
N ALA A 580 -16.86 23.76 -15.17
CA ALA A 580 -17.27 23.46 -13.81
C ALA A 580 -17.66 24.76 -13.09
N SER A 581 -18.97 25.01 -12.98
CA SER A 581 -19.52 26.06 -12.13
C SER A 581 -19.40 25.65 -10.66
N TYR A 582 -18.98 26.61 -9.82
CA TYR A 582 -19.00 26.51 -8.36
C TYR A 582 -20.40 26.83 -7.84
#